data_AF-A0A951XCE4-F1
#
_entry.id   AF-A0A951XCE4-F1
#
_cell.length_a   1.000
_cell.length_b   1.000
_cell.length_c   1.000
_cell.angle_alpha   90.00
_cell.angle_beta   90.00
_cell.angle_gamma   90.00
#
_symmetry.space_group_name_H-M   'P 1'
#
loop_
_entity.id
_entity.type
_entity.pdbx_description
1 polymer ?
#
loop_
_entity_poly.entity_id
_entity_poly.type
_entity_poly.pdbx_seq_one_letter_code
_entity_poly.pdbx_strand_id
1 'polypeptide(L)'
;MILLFLVAILLADTGVSAQQLTTIPKGFLIICGDRDVIILNPDLGSDSSAIVWRWSINESKGQTPDNYQKWLYPLDDCKPIDRNRSLLLTSSGGATCIVNIKNRKVTFYARTPMAHSADVLPGRLVAVANSTNPKGNSLEIYNRNKPEMVLFRDSLYSGHGAVWNSKRNLLYALGFKELRAYKMSRKKDAVHLTLVNKYELPDEGGHELSPADEDRFIITTHNNVFVFDIPTETFSVFKMLEGVKNLKSVNYSSRTQYLVYTRGEESWWTHHVRSMNPERVFTNLPIERIYKVRVAR
;
A
#
# COMPACT_ATOMS: atom_id res chain seq x y z
N MET A 1 -42.84 7.47 60.57
CA MET A 1 -42.88 8.04 59.21
C MET A 1 -41.47 7.97 58.64
N ILE A 2 -41.32 7.05 57.68
CA ILE A 2 -40.24 6.69 56.75
C ILE A 2 -38.89 7.43 56.84
N LEU A 3 -37.84 6.64 57.10
CA LEU A 3 -36.41 6.96 57.00
C LEU A 3 -35.97 6.74 55.53
N LEU A 4 -35.50 7.79 54.84
CA LEU A 4 -34.96 7.67 53.48
C LEU A 4 -33.47 7.32 53.52
N PHE A 5 -33.12 6.10 53.12
CA PHE A 5 -31.76 5.72 52.77
C PHE A 5 -31.46 6.16 51.32
N LEU A 6 -30.55 7.11 51.15
CA LEU A 6 -29.94 7.40 49.85
C LEU A 6 -28.84 6.36 49.59
N VAL A 7 -29.12 5.41 48.70
CA VAL A 7 -28.10 4.51 48.16
C VAL A 7 -27.43 5.24 46.99
N ALA A 8 -26.18 5.66 47.19
CA ALA A 8 -25.34 6.15 46.10
C ALA A 8 -24.84 4.94 45.29
N ILE A 9 -25.43 4.73 44.10
CA ILE A 9 -24.92 3.75 43.14
C ILE A 9 -23.72 4.40 42.44
N LEU A 10 -22.51 4.02 42.85
CA LEU A 10 -21.30 4.24 42.05
C LEU A 10 -21.39 3.36 40.80
N LEU A 11 -21.78 3.95 39.68
CA LEU A 11 -21.58 3.35 38.36
C LEU A 11 -20.07 3.38 38.09
N ALA A 12 -19.42 2.24 38.28
CA ALA A 12 -18.07 2.02 37.79
C ALA A 12 -18.12 2.03 36.25
N ASP A 13 -17.71 3.15 35.68
CA ASP A 13 -17.55 3.31 34.23
C ASP A 13 -16.37 2.44 33.80
N THR A 14 -16.62 1.15 33.53
CA THR A 14 -15.63 0.26 32.91
C THR A 14 -15.54 0.60 31.43
N GLY A 15 -15.09 1.83 31.15
CA GLY A 15 -14.66 2.22 29.83
C GLY A 15 -13.47 1.35 29.46
N VAL A 16 -13.70 0.31 28.67
CA VAL A 16 -12.63 -0.32 27.89
C VAL A 16 -12.12 0.78 26.98
N SER A 17 -11.05 1.45 27.41
CA SER A 17 -10.33 2.39 26.57
C SER A 17 -9.85 1.59 25.37
N ALA A 18 -10.52 1.77 24.22
CA ALA A 18 -10.04 1.24 22.96
C ALA A 18 -8.64 1.82 22.76
N GLN A 19 -7.62 1.00 23.01
CA GLN A 19 -6.24 1.46 23.04
C GLN A 19 -5.94 2.09 21.69
N GLN A 20 -5.65 3.39 21.69
CA GLN A 20 -5.41 4.13 20.45
C GLN A 20 -4.20 3.53 19.75
N LEU A 21 -4.41 2.92 18.59
CA LEU A 21 -3.35 2.32 17.78
C LEU A 21 -2.30 3.39 17.44
N THR A 22 -1.06 3.24 17.90
CA THR A 22 0.04 4.17 17.60
C THR A 22 0.99 3.66 16.53
N THR A 23 1.06 2.35 16.38
CA THR A 23 1.84 1.60 15.40
C THR A 23 1.05 0.38 15.00
N ILE A 24 1.13 -0.05 13.75
CA ILE A 24 0.48 -1.27 13.29
C ILE A 24 1.34 -2.46 13.73
N PRO A 25 0.80 -3.43 14.50
CA PRO A 25 1.50 -4.64 14.84
C PRO A 25 1.84 -5.45 13.59
N LYS A 26 2.95 -6.19 13.64
CA LYS A 26 3.38 -7.05 12.53
C LYS A 26 2.33 -8.13 12.26
N GLY A 27 2.14 -8.47 10.99
CA GLY A 27 1.15 -9.46 10.56
C GLY A 27 -0.27 -8.91 10.39
N PHE A 28 -0.58 -7.71 10.88
CA PHE A 28 -1.89 -7.10 10.64
C PHE A 28 -2.07 -6.77 9.17
N LEU A 29 -3.30 -6.87 8.70
CA LEU A 29 -3.67 -6.60 7.31
C LEU A 29 -4.13 -5.15 7.18
N ILE A 30 -3.63 -4.45 6.17
CA ILE A 30 -4.08 -3.12 5.78
C ILE A 30 -4.79 -3.27 4.44
N ILE A 31 -6.07 -2.93 4.38
CA ILE A 31 -6.92 -3.18 3.22
C ILE A 31 -7.46 -1.84 2.74
N CYS A 32 -7.28 -1.52 1.46
CA CYS A 32 -7.79 -0.29 0.87
C CYS A 32 -8.58 -0.52 -0.41
N GLY A 33 -9.48 0.43 -0.65
CA GLY A 33 -10.36 0.49 -1.80
C GLY A 33 -11.39 1.59 -1.58
N ASP A 34 -12.01 2.05 -2.65
CA ASP A 34 -12.96 3.18 -2.59
C ASP A 34 -12.41 4.38 -1.81
N ARG A 35 -13.03 4.70 -0.68
CA ARG A 35 -12.76 5.87 0.15
C ARG A 35 -12.01 5.53 1.42
N ASP A 36 -11.72 4.26 1.65
CA ASP A 36 -11.39 3.77 2.98
C ASP A 36 -10.12 2.92 2.96
N VAL A 37 -9.40 3.00 4.07
CA VAL A 37 -8.40 2.03 4.46
C VAL A 37 -8.73 1.54 5.86
N ILE A 38 -8.71 0.22 6.04
CA ILE A 38 -8.94 -0.45 7.32
C ILE A 38 -7.70 -1.24 7.71
N ILE A 39 -7.50 -1.39 9.02
CA ILE A 39 -6.51 -2.29 9.59
C ILE A 39 -7.25 -3.37 10.35
N LEU A 40 -6.95 -4.61 9.98
CA LEU A 40 -7.56 -5.82 10.52
C LEU A 40 -6.51 -6.61 11.31
N ASN A 41 -6.88 -7.05 12.51
CA ASN A 41 -6.10 -8.01 13.28
C ASN A 41 -6.55 -9.43 12.89
N PRO A 42 -5.76 -10.19 12.11
CA PRO A 42 -6.18 -11.49 11.62
C PRO A 42 -6.33 -12.55 12.71
N ASP A 43 -5.87 -12.29 13.94
CA ASP A 43 -6.05 -13.19 15.08
C ASP A 43 -7.42 -13.03 15.75
N LEU A 44 -8.12 -11.90 15.53
CA LEU A 44 -9.47 -11.68 16.06
C LEU A 44 -10.56 -12.30 15.18
N GLY A 45 -10.29 -12.47 13.90
CA GLY A 45 -11.27 -13.00 12.94
C GLY A 45 -10.92 -12.66 11.50
N SER A 46 -11.82 -13.03 10.59
CA SER A 46 -11.68 -12.80 9.15
C SER A 46 -12.82 -11.95 8.58
N ASP A 47 -13.45 -11.11 9.40
CA ASP A 47 -14.54 -10.23 8.98
C ASP A 47 -14.43 -8.84 9.62
N SER A 48 -15.49 -8.04 9.53
CA SER A 48 -15.52 -6.68 10.09
C SER A 48 -15.34 -6.61 11.61
N SER A 49 -15.58 -7.69 12.36
CA SER A 49 -15.34 -7.73 13.81
C SER A 49 -13.85 -7.64 14.18
N ALA A 50 -12.96 -7.99 13.24
CA ALA A 50 -11.51 -7.96 13.41
C ALA A 50 -10.87 -6.60 13.09
N ILE A 51 -11.67 -5.60 12.68
CA ILE A 51 -11.18 -4.26 12.34
C ILE A 51 -10.84 -3.49 13.62
N VAL A 52 -9.58 -3.10 13.73
CA VAL A 52 -9.05 -2.36 14.90
C VAL A 52 -8.81 -0.88 14.61
N TRP A 53 -8.82 -0.47 13.34
CA TRP A 53 -8.63 0.91 12.93
C TRP A 53 -9.18 1.15 11.53
N ARG A 54 -9.69 2.36 11.26
CA ARG A 54 -10.17 2.81 9.95
C ARG A 54 -9.80 4.27 9.74
N TRP A 55 -9.50 4.61 8.49
CA TRP A 55 -9.43 5.98 8.02
C TRP A 55 -10.16 6.13 6.69
N SER A 56 -10.96 7.18 6.58
CA SER A 56 -11.65 7.56 5.34
C SER A 56 -11.01 8.80 4.72
N ILE A 57 -10.99 8.90 3.39
CA ILE A 57 -10.50 10.09 2.68
C ILE A 57 -11.18 11.38 3.15
N ASN A 58 -12.41 11.30 3.67
CA ASN A 58 -13.13 12.45 4.23
C ASN A 58 -12.43 13.06 5.45
N GLU A 59 -11.68 12.26 6.21
CA GLU A 59 -10.87 12.74 7.33
C GLU A 59 -9.69 13.62 6.88
N SER A 60 -9.32 13.61 5.59
CA SER A 60 -8.33 14.55 5.05
C SER A 60 -8.84 15.98 4.90
N LYS A 61 -10.15 16.22 5.03
CA LYS A 61 -10.73 17.58 4.90
C LYS A 61 -10.14 18.52 5.95
N GLY A 62 -9.67 19.69 5.51
CA GLY A 62 -8.98 20.65 6.38
C GLY A 62 -7.51 20.29 6.69
N GLN A 63 -7.01 19.15 6.21
CA GLN A 63 -5.59 18.74 6.32
C GLN A 63 -4.85 18.81 4.98
N THR A 64 -5.61 18.89 3.88
CA THR A 64 -5.14 19.03 2.51
C THR A 64 -5.84 20.23 1.86
N PRO A 65 -5.35 20.75 0.73
CA PRO A 65 -6.02 21.81 -0.03
C PRO A 65 -7.46 21.44 -0.38
N ASP A 66 -8.31 22.44 -0.61
CA ASP A 66 -9.74 22.20 -0.86
C ASP A 66 -9.99 21.21 -2.01
N ASN A 67 -11.01 20.37 -1.81
CA ASN A 67 -11.45 19.33 -2.75
C ASN A 67 -10.44 18.21 -3.04
N TYR A 68 -9.39 18.03 -2.22
CA TYR A 68 -8.41 16.96 -2.43
C TYR A 68 -9.00 15.55 -2.39
N GLN A 69 -10.11 15.37 -1.67
CA GLN A 69 -10.77 14.09 -1.50
C GLN A 69 -11.20 13.48 -2.85
N LYS A 70 -11.54 14.32 -3.84
CA LYS A 70 -11.88 13.84 -5.19
C LYS A 70 -10.72 13.15 -5.90
N TRP A 71 -9.48 13.59 -5.62
CA TRP A 71 -8.26 13.03 -6.20
C TRP A 71 -7.77 11.82 -5.40
N LEU A 72 -8.18 11.68 -4.14
CA LEU A 72 -7.90 10.53 -3.29
C LEU A 72 -8.91 9.38 -3.48
N TYR A 73 -9.82 9.47 -4.45
CA TYR A 73 -10.81 8.44 -4.73
C TYR A 73 -10.68 7.91 -6.18
N PRO A 74 -10.65 6.57 -6.38
CA PRO A 74 -10.56 5.53 -5.36
C PRO A 74 -9.12 5.40 -4.79
N LEU A 75 -8.98 4.79 -3.61
CA LEU A 75 -7.67 4.40 -3.06
C LEU A 75 -7.16 3.11 -3.71
N ASP A 76 -5.88 3.09 -4.08
CA ASP A 76 -5.25 2.03 -4.87
C ASP A 76 -4.09 1.30 -4.16
N ASP A 77 -3.42 1.91 -3.19
CA ASP A 77 -2.37 1.25 -2.40
C ASP A 77 -2.35 1.83 -0.99
N CYS A 78 -1.87 1.05 -0.02
CA CYS A 78 -1.92 1.39 1.41
C CYS A 78 -0.71 0.88 2.20
N LYS A 79 0.51 1.12 1.69
CA LYS A 79 1.73 0.55 2.29
C LYS A 79 2.00 1.11 3.69
N PRO A 80 2.25 0.25 4.69
CA PRO A 80 2.74 0.72 5.98
C PRO A 80 4.19 1.19 5.85
N ILE A 81 4.49 2.37 6.41
CA ILE A 81 5.82 3.01 6.36
C ILE A 81 6.24 3.52 7.74
N ASP A 82 7.45 4.08 7.84
CA ASP A 82 7.99 4.71 9.05
C ASP A 82 7.97 3.79 10.29
N ARG A 83 8.26 2.49 10.07
CA ARG A 83 8.12 1.39 11.05
C ARG A 83 6.67 1.22 11.52
N ASN A 84 5.75 1.09 10.55
CA ASN A 84 4.31 0.88 10.75
C ASN A 84 3.60 2.00 11.53
N ARG A 85 4.12 3.23 11.56
CA ARG A 85 3.49 4.37 12.25
C ARG A 85 2.69 5.28 11.33
N SER A 86 2.80 5.07 10.03
CA SER A 86 2.07 5.81 9.01
C SER A 86 1.71 4.88 7.84
N LEU A 87 0.71 5.27 7.07
CA LEU A 87 0.33 4.64 5.81
C LEU A 87 0.68 5.57 4.66
N LEU A 88 1.33 5.04 3.62
CA LEU A 88 1.50 5.68 2.32
C LEU A 88 0.37 5.20 1.41
N LEU A 89 -0.53 6.12 1.08
CA LEU A 89 -1.73 5.86 0.30
C LEU A 89 -1.57 6.44 -1.12
N THR A 90 -1.93 5.67 -2.13
CA THR A 90 -2.04 6.16 -3.52
C THR A 90 -3.49 6.07 -4.01
N SER A 91 -3.81 6.85 -5.02
CA SER A 91 -5.12 6.88 -5.66
C SER A 91 -4.97 7.08 -7.16
N SER A 92 -5.61 6.19 -7.92
CA SER A 92 -5.80 6.30 -9.36
C SER A 92 -6.67 7.51 -9.73
N GLY A 93 -7.42 8.05 -8.77
CA GLY A 93 -8.09 9.34 -8.88
C GLY A 93 -7.14 10.50 -9.17
N GLY A 94 -5.87 10.45 -8.71
CA GLY A 94 -4.87 11.46 -9.04
C GLY A 94 -4.07 12.03 -7.85
N ALA A 95 -3.97 11.33 -6.72
CA ALA A 95 -3.26 11.81 -5.55
C ALA A 95 -2.55 10.71 -4.74
N THR A 96 -1.51 11.11 -4.03
CA THR A 96 -0.78 10.29 -3.06
C THR A 96 -0.71 11.05 -1.74
N CYS A 97 -0.88 10.38 -0.60
CA CYS A 97 -0.76 11.01 0.71
C CYS A 97 -0.14 10.07 1.77
N ILE A 98 0.33 10.65 2.88
CA ILE A 98 0.78 9.88 4.05
C ILE A 98 -0.09 10.23 5.25
N VAL A 99 -0.67 9.21 5.88
CA VAL A 99 -1.52 9.33 7.07
C VAL A 99 -0.83 8.74 8.29
N ASN A 100 -0.77 9.48 9.40
CA ASN A 100 -0.23 8.97 10.66
C ASN A 100 -1.25 8.09 11.40
N ILE A 101 -0.81 6.94 11.93
CA ILE A 101 -1.69 5.96 12.57
C ILE A 101 -2.29 6.47 13.89
N LYS A 102 -1.45 7.11 14.72
CA LYS A 102 -1.85 7.58 16.05
C LYS A 102 -2.93 8.66 15.96
N ASN A 103 -2.64 9.75 15.25
CA ASN A 103 -3.48 10.94 15.27
C ASN A 103 -4.27 11.18 13.98
N ARG A 104 -4.21 10.24 13.02
CA ARG A 104 -4.92 10.28 11.73
C ARG A 104 -4.61 11.51 10.88
N LYS A 105 -3.49 12.20 11.16
CA LYS A 105 -3.10 13.40 10.44
C LYS A 105 -2.47 13.07 9.10
N VAL A 106 -2.82 13.84 8.07
CA VAL A 106 -2.12 13.84 6.78
C VAL A 106 -0.82 14.61 6.96
N THR A 107 0.32 13.95 6.69
CA THR A 107 1.67 14.49 6.87
C THR A 107 2.43 14.75 5.58
N PHE A 108 1.84 14.34 4.45
CA PHE A 108 2.31 14.61 3.09
C PHE A 108 1.15 14.40 2.12
N TYR A 109 1.13 15.18 1.03
CA TYR A 109 0.25 14.98 -0.11
C TYR A 109 0.93 15.46 -1.41
N ALA A 110 0.56 14.88 -2.54
CA ALA A 110 0.92 15.35 -3.87
C ALA A 110 -0.09 14.89 -4.92
N ARG A 111 -0.39 15.75 -5.91
CA ARG A 111 -1.14 15.36 -7.10
C ARG A 111 -0.27 14.47 -7.96
N THR A 112 -0.67 13.21 -8.08
CA THR A 112 0.08 12.14 -8.75
C THR A 112 -0.84 11.48 -9.77
N PRO A 113 -0.61 11.65 -11.08
CA PRO A 113 -1.56 11.23 -12.10
C PRO A 113 -1.76 9.71 -12.15
N MET A 114 -2.93 9.24 -11.70
CA MET A 114 -3.30 7.82 -11.72
C MET A 114 -2.27 6.94 -10.99
N ALA A 115 -2.03 7.23 -9.71
CA ALA A 115 -1.00 6.55 -8.92
C ALA A 115 -1.47 5.18 -8.40
N HIS A 116 -0.76 4.11 -8.77
CA HIS A 116 -1.09 2.73 -8.37
C HIS A 116 -0.13 2.11 -7.36
N SER A 117 1.06 2.71 -7.17
CA SER A 117 1.97 2.31 -6.11
C SER A 117 2.98 3.41 -5.80
N ALA A 118 3.47 3.41 -4.57
CA ALA A 118 4.50 4.31 -4.13
C ALA A 118 5.41 3.62 -3.09
N ASP A 119 6.58 4.17 -2.85
CA ASP A 119 7.41 3.76 -1.71
C ASP A 119 8.24 4.94 -1.16
N VAL A 120 8.69 4.82 0.08
CA VAL A 120 9.59 5.81 0.70
C VAL A 120 11.05 5.50 0.40
N LEU A 121 11.82 6.56 0.16
CA LEU A 121 13.26 6.48 -0.08
C LEU A 121 14.02 7.24 1.02
N PRO A 122 15.32 6.94 1.22
CA PRO A 122 16.17 7.71 2.12
C PRO A 122 16.11 9.22 1.83
N GLY A 123 16.10 10.04 2.88
CA GLY A 123 16.03 11.50 2.75
C GLY A 123 14.63 12.09 2.72
N ARG A 124 13.63 11.38 3.26
CA ARG A 124 12.22 11.80 3.30
C ARG A 124 11.62 11.96 1.90
N LEU A 125 12.04 11.09 0.98
CA LEU A 125 11.58 11.08 -0.39
C LEU A 125 10.47 10.05 -0.57
N VAL A 126 9.61 10.27 -1.57
CA VAL A 126 8.55 9.33 -1.97
C VAL A 126 8.68 9.12 -3.48
N ALA A 127 8.82 7.88 -3.91
CA ALA A 127 8.67 7.51 -5.31
C ALA A 127 7.24 7.09 -5.58
N VAL A 128 6.67 7.55 -6.70
CA VAL A 128 5.31 7.25 -7.11
C VAL A 128 5.32 6.73 -8.54
N ALA A 129 4.71 5.56 -8.75
CA ALA A 129 4.47 4.97 -10.06
C ALA A 129 3.08 5.40 -10.55
N ASN A 130 3.08 6.22 -11.60
CA ASN A 130 1.91 6.82 -12.21
C ASN A 130 1.55 6.08 -13.51
N SER A 131 0.31 5.62 -13.61
CA SER A 131 -0.17 4.75 -14.69
C SER A 131 -0.74 5.55 -15.86
N THR A 132 -1.62 4.95 -16.65
CA THR A 132 -2.09 5.40 -17.97
C THR A 132 -3.01 6.61 -17.91
N ASN A 133 -2.45 7.77 -17.59
CA ASN A 133 -3.07 9.08 -17.66
C ASN A 133 -2.29 9.97 -18.66
N PRO A 134 -2.91 10.94 -19.34
CA PRO A 134 -2.18 11.88 -20.21
C PRO A 134 -1.01 12.61 -19.54
N LYS A 135 -1.09 12.83 -18.22
CA LYS A 135 0.00 13.39 -17.40
C LYS A 135 0.77 12.31 -16.61
N GLY A 136 0.38 11.05 -16.73
CA GLY A 136 0.97 9.90 -16.04
C GLY A 136 2.07 9.25 -16.86
N ASN A 137 2.05 7.91 -16.89
CA ASN A 137 3.07 7.06 -17.52
C ASN A 137 4.49 7.47 -17.08
N SER A 138 4.67 7.56 -15.76
CA SER A 138 5.90 8.10 -15.19
C SER A 138 6.24 7.49 -13.84
N LEU A 139 7.53 7.55 -13.55
CA LEU A 139 8.06 7.43 -12.21
C LEU A 139 8.41 8.84 -11.74
N GLU A 140 7.83 9.27 -10.62
CA GLU A 140 8.05 10.61 -10.06
C GLU A 140 8.58 10.54 -8.62
N ILE A 141 9.50 11.45 -8.28
CA ILE A 141 10.04 11.60 -6.93
C ILE A 141 9.57 12.90 -6.30
N TYR A 142 9.11 12.80 -5.05
CA TYR A 142 8.66 13.92 -4.23
C TYR A 142 9.45 13.99 -2.93
N ASN A 143 9.43 15.15 -2.27
CA ASN A 143 9.93 15.31 -0.91
C ASN A 143 8.77 15.55 0.06
N ARG A 144 8.74 14.81 1.17
CA ARG A 144 7.69 14.92 2.19
C ARG A 144 7.57 16.32 2.79
N ASN A 145 8.63 17.11 2.77
CA ASN A 145 8.67 18.47 3.31
C ASN A 145 8.29 19.54 2.28
N LYS A 146 8.16 19.18 1.00
CA LYS A 146 7.78 20.07 -0.10
C LYS A 146 6.65 19.40 -0.89
N PRO A 147 5.41 19.35 -0.33
CA PRO A 147 4.24 18.76 -0.98
C PRO A 147 4.07 19.26 -2.42
N GLU A 148 3.45 18.45 -3.28
CA GLU A 148 3.19 18.74 -4.71
C GLU A 148 4.43 18.92 -5.62
N MET A 149 5.62 19.15 -5.08
CA MET A 149 6.80 19.46 -5.89
C MET A 149 7.49 18.20 -6.39
N VAL A 150 7.47 18.00 -7.71
CA VAL A 150 8.21 16.93 -8.40
C VAL A 150 9.69 17.29 -8.44
N LEU A 151 10.53 16.44 -7.83
CA LEU A 151 11.98 16.59 -7.80
C LEU A 151 12.69 15.87 -8.95
N PHE A 152 12.10 14.78 -9.42
CA PHE A 152 12.62 13.99 -10.53
C PHE A 152 11.44 13.31 -11.22
N ARG A 153 11.56 13.14 -12.54
CA ARG A 153 10.61 12.40 -13.37
C ARG A 153 11.37 11.58 -14.40
N ASP A 154 10.96 10.33 -14.56
CA ASP A 154 11.29 9.51 -15.73
C ASP A 154 10.00 8.95 -16.33
N SER A 155 10.06 8.59 -17.60
CA SER A 155 9.00 7.82 -18.28
C SER A 155 8.84 6.45 -17.63
N LEU A 156 7.61 5.98 -17.49
CA LEU A 156 7.31 4.61 -17.08
C LEU A 156 5.90 4.27 -17.54
N TYR A 157 5.77 3.63 -18.69
CA TYR A 157 4.45 3.29 -19.22
C TYR A 157 3.72 2.31 -18.30
N SER A 158 2.47 2.61 -17.95
CA SER A 158 1.64 1.83 -17.04
C SER A 158 2.34 1.51 -15.70
N GLY A 159 2.84 2.54 -15.01
CA GLY A 159 3.50 2.38 -13.72
C GLY A 159 2.58 1.79 -12.64
N HIS A 160 2.91 0.60 -12.12
CA HIS A 160 2.10 -0.13 -11.13
C HIS A 160 2.89 -0.62 -9.91
N GLY A 161 4.22 -0.44 -9.90
CA GLY A 161 5.06 -0.84 -8.78
C GLY A 161 6.19 0.14 -8.53
N ALA A 162 6.43 0.44 -7.26
CA ALA A 162 7.62 1.14 -6.78
C ALA A 162 8.04 0.47 -5.46
N VAL A 163 9.28 0.00 -5.37
CA VAL A 163 9.83 -0.66 -4.17
C VAL A 163 11.28 -0.24 -3.97
N TRP A 164 11.61 0.30 -2.80
CA TRP A 164 12.97 0.58 -2.38
C TRP A 164 13.61 -0.66 -1.77
N ASN A 165 14.71 -1.14 -2.37
CA ASN A 165 15.52 -2.20 -1.80
C ASN A 165 16.68 -1.59 -1.01
N SER A 166 16.59 -1.60 0.32
CA SER A 166 17.60 -1.01 1.22
C SER A 166 18.94 -1.74 1.19
N LYS A 167 18.95 -3.07 1.05
CA LYS A 167 20.17 -3.88 0.96
C LYS A 167 21.03 -3.47 -0.24
N ARG A 168 20.39 -3.14 -1.36
CA ARG A 168 21.05 -2.81 -2.63
C ARG A 168 21.16 -1.31 -2.89
N ASN A 169 20.45 -0.49 -2.13
CA ASN A 169 20.28 0.96 -2.36
C ASN A 169 19.77 1.28 -3.77
N LEU A 170 18.79 0.49 -4.23
CA LEU A 170 18.16 0.64 -5.53
C LEU A 170 16.64 0.82 -5.38
N LEU A 171 16.07 1.70 -6.20
CA LEU A 171 14.64 1.78 -6.41
C LEU A 171 14.27 0.88 -7.59
N TYR A 172 13.36 -0.06 -7.38
CA TYR A 172 12.76 -0.85 -8.44
C TYR A 172 11.40 -0.27 -8.81
N ALA A 173 11.14 -0.11 -10.11
CA ALA A 173 9.88 0.39 -10.62
C ALA A 173 9.33 -0.55 -11.70
N LEU A 174 8.06 -0.92 -11.58
CA LEU A 174 7.37 -1.84 -12.48
C LEU A 174 6.45 -1.05 -13.41
N GLY A 175 6.65 -1.23 -14.71
CA GLY A 175 5.75 -0.74 -15.77
C GLY A 175 5.04 -1.90 -16.47
N PHE A 176 4.45 -1.60 -17.64
CA PHE A 176 3.64 -2.55 -18.40
C PHE A 176 4.38 -3.84 -18.78
N LYS A 177 5.62 -3.73 -19.30
CA LYS A 177 6.40 -4.86 -19.85
C LYS A 177 7.78 -5.01 -19.24
N GLU A 178 8.10 -4.19 -18.25
CA GLU A 178 9.47 -4.11 -17.75
C GLU A 178 9.53 -3.78 -16.26
N LEU A 179 10.53 -4.37 -15.61
CA LEU A 179 11.02 -3.95 -14.31
C LEU A 179 12.28 -3.10 -14.53
N ARG A 180 12.34 -1.92 -13.93
CA ARG A 180 13.50 -1.03 -13.99
C ARG A 180 14.16 -0.92 -12.62
N ALA A 181 15.49 -0.89 -12.60
CA ALA A 181 16.29 -0.65 -11.42
C ALA A 181 17.00 0.71 -11.53
N TYR A 182 16.86 1.53 -10.50
CA TYR A 182 17.42 2.88 -10.45
C TYR A 182 18.36 3.06 -9.26
N LYS A 183 19.54 3.61 -9.53
CA LYS A 183 20.44 4.11 -8.50
C LYS A 183 20.08 5.55 -8.18
N MET A 184 19.85 5.83 -6.89
CA MET A 184 19.59 7.19 -6.43
C MET A 184 20.89 7.89 -6.06
N SER A 185 21.05 9.12 -6.56
CA SER A 185 22.09 10.04 -6.14
C SER A 185 21.46 11.36 -5.66
N ARG A 186 22.16 12.04 -4.75
CA ARG A 186 21.71 13.29 -4.14
C ARG A 186 22.83 14.31 -4.16
N LYS A 187 22.54 15.52 -4.63
CA LYS A 187 23.46 16.67 -4.56
C LYS A 187 22.67 17.89 -4.09
N LYS A 188 22.90 18.30 -2.84
CA LYS A 188 22.08 19.33 -2.15
C LYS A 188 20.59 18.93 -2.18
N ASP A 189 19.73 19.81 -2.70
CA ASP A 189 18.29 19.60 -2.84
C ASP A 189 17.89 18.80 -4.09
N ALA A 190 18.83 18.53 -5.00
CA ALA A 190 18.56 17.76 -6.22
C ALA A 190 18.64 16.25 -5.94
N VAL A 191 17.64 15.53 -6.44
CA VAL A 191 17.61 14.07 -6.47
C VAL A 191 17.68 13.64 -7.93
N HIS A 192 18.53 12.67 -8.23
CA HIS A 192 18.62 12.09 -9.55
C HIS A 192 18.56 10.58 -9.45
N LEU A 193 17.73 9.97 -10.31
CA LEU A 193 17.70 8.53 -10.50
C LEU A 193 18.38 8.19 -11.81
N THR A 194 19.41 7.34 -11.74
CA THR A 194 20.06 6.78 -12.91
C THR A 194 19.52 5.38 -13.14
N LEU A 195 18.93 5.12 -14.30
CA LEU A 195 18.54 3.78 -14.72
C LEU A 195 19.80 2.92 -14.85
N VAL A 196 19.94 1.90 -14.00
CA VAL A 196 21.11 1.01 -14.00
C VAL A 196 20.82 -0.35 -14.59
N ASN A 197 19.55 -0.77 -14.60
CA ASN A 197 19.14 -1.97 -15.33
C ASN A 197 17.66 -1.91 -15.73
N LYS A 198 17.31 -2.69 -16.76
CA LYS A 198 15.95 -2.92 -17.24
C LYS A 198 15.80 -4.40 -17.57
N TYR A 199 14.76 -5.00 -17.02
CA TYR A 199 14.43 -6.40 -17.20
C TYR A 199 13.09 -6.51 -17.91
N GLU A 200 13.06 -7.17 -19.07
CA GLU A 200 11.81 -7.49 -19.75
C GLU A 200 11.03 -8.52 -18.94
N LEU A 201 9.73 -8.28 -18.75
CA LEU A 201 8.87 -9.22 -18.04
C LEU A 201 8.55 -10.42 -18.95
N PRO A 202 8.41 -11.65 -18.40
CA PRO A 202 8.00 -12.81 -19.21
C PRO A 202 6.57 -12.74 -19.75
N ASP A 203 5.78 -11.78 -19.27
CA ASP A 203 4.40 -11.50 -19.68
C ASP A 203 4.12 -9.99 -19.50
N GLU A 204 3.13 -9.47 -20.21
CA GLU A 204 2.78 -8.04 -20.15
C GLU A 204 1.68 -7.73 -19.13
N GLY A 205 1.50 -6.45 -18.86
CA GLY A 205 0.54 -5.98 -17.87
C GLY A 205 1.05 -6.13 -16.45
N GLY A 206 2.28 -5.69 -16.15
CA GLY A 206 2.75 -5.60 -14.77
C GLY A 206 1.75 -4.82 -13.88
N HIS A 207 1.27 -5.44 -12.79
CA HIS A 207 0.18 -4.93 -11.93
C HIS A 207 0.55 -4.76 -10.46
N GLU A 208 1.53 -5.54 -9.98
CA GLU A 208 1.99 -5.49 -8.60
C GLU A 208 3.47 -5.84 -8.52
N LEU A 209 4.19 -5.11 -7.67
CA LEU A 209 5.57 -5.39 -7.28
C LEU A 209 5.67 -5.37 -5.76
N SER A 210 6.03 -6.50 -5.16
CA SER A 210 6.24 -6.60 -3.72
C SER A 210 7.47 -7.43 -3.36
N PRO A 211 8.18 -7.12 -2.26
CA PRO A 211 9.29 -7.95 -1.80
C PRO A 211 8.80 -9.25 -1.19
N ALA A 212 9.30 -10.38 -1.70
CA ALA A 212 9.23 -11.68 -1.02
C ALA A 212 10.21 -11.74 0.17
N ASP A 213 11.40 -11.15 -0.04
CA ASP A 213 12.46 -10.89 0.93
C ASP A 213 13.40 -9.79 0.38
N GLU A 214 14.64 -9.72 0.89
CA GLU A 214 15.62 -8.71 0.48
C GLU A 214 16.25 -8.97 -0.90
N ASP A 215 16.16 -10.19 -1.42
CA ASP A 215 16.79 -10.61 -2.68
C ASP A 215 15.79 -11.02 -3.76
N ARG A 216 14.50 -11.10 -3.44
CA ARG A 216 13.46 -11.55 -4.36
C ARG A 216 12.21 -10.68 -4.32
N PHE A 217 11.66 -10.41 -5.51
CA PHE A 217 10.35 -9.78 -5.67
C PHE A 217 9.30 -10.77 -6.15
N ILE A 218 8.06 -10.57 -5.72
CA ILE A 218 6.88 -11.09 -6.40
C ILE A 218 6.38 -10.02 -7.36
N ILE A 219 6.12 -10.43 -8.60
CA ILE A 219 5.57 -9.60 -9.65
C ILE A 219 4.33 -10.27 -10.21
N THR A 220 3.22 -9.53 -10.30
CA THR A 220 2.04 -10.00 -11.03
C THR A 220 1.94 -9.32 -12.38
N THR A 221 1.47 -10.08 -13.36
CA THR A 221 1.08 -9.59 -14.68
C THR A 221 -0.44 -9.75 -14.85
N HIS A 222 -0.97 -9.53 -16.06
CA HIS A 222 -2.38 -9.85 -16.33
C HIS A 222 -2.70 -11.32 -16.09
N ASN A 223 -1.80 -12.21 -16.50
CA ASN A 223 -2.07 -13.64 -16.58
C ASN A 223 -1.29 -14.49 -15.57
N ASN A 224 -0.19 -13.98 -15.02
CA ASN A 224 0.78 -14.80 -14.30
C ASN A 224 1.34 -14.10 -13.07
N VAL A 225 2.03 -14.89 -12.24
CA VAL A 225 2.79 -14.43 -11.10
C VAL A 225 4.20 -14.98 -11.18
N PHE A 226 5.18 -14.10 -11.02
CA PHE A 226 6.59 -14.44 -11.09
C PHE A 226 7.30 -14.11 -9.78
N VAL A 227 8.33 -14.90 -9.49
CA VAL A 227 9.42 -14.49 -8.61
C VAL A 227 10.53 -13.93 -9.50
N PHE A 228 10.96 -12.71 -9.22
CA PHE A 228 12.19 -12.16 -9.77
C PHE A 228 13.31 -12.29 -8.74
N ASP A 229 14.34 -13.07 -9.07
CA ASP A 229 15.55 -13.21 -8.27
C ASP A 229 16.54 -12.12 -8.65
N ILE A 230 16.86 -11.23 -7.70
CA ILE A 230 17.72 -10.09 -7.97
C ILE A 230 19.20 -10.51 -8.16
N PRO A 231 19.79 -11.43 -7.36
CA PRO A 231 21.14 -11.92 -7.60
C PRO A 231 21.36 -12.53 -9.00
N THR A 232 20.46 -13.38 -9.47
CA THR A 232 20.60 -14.06 -10.77
C THR A 232 19.94 -13.31 -11.92
N GLU A 233 19.17 -12.27 -11.62
CA GLU A 233 18.41 -11.45 -12.58
C GLU A 233 17.42 -12.27 -13.42
N THR A 234 16.87 -13.34 -12.85
CA THR A 234 15.97 -14.27 -13.54
C THR A 234 14.55 -14.25 -13.01
N PHE A 235 13.59 -14.47 -13.92
CA PHE A 235 12.21 -14.72 -13.57
C PHE A 235 11.92 -16.22 -13.50
N SER A 236 11.07 -16.60 -12.56
CA SER A 236 10.51 -17.95 -12.45
C SER A 236 9.03 -17.87 -12.06
N VAL A 237 8.22 -18.86 -12.44
CA VAL A 237 6.80 -18.89 -12.06
C VAL A 237 6.66 -19.05 -10.54
N PHE A 238 5.84 -18.19 -9.93
CA PHE A 238 5.50 -18.32 -8.52
C PHE A 238 4.42 -19.39 -8.32
N LYS A 239 4.84 -20.59 -7.93
CA LYS A 239 4.01 -21.80 -7.91
C LYS A 239 2.74 -21.72 -7.05
N MET A 240 2.74 -20.98 -5.94
CA MET A 240 1.55 -20.87 -5.08
C MET A 240 0.36 -20.16 -5.74
N LEU A 241 0.61 -19.37 -6.78
CA LEU A 241 -0.42 -18.64 -7.52
C LEU A 241 -0.32 -18.90 -9.03
N GLU A 242 0.24 -20.04 -9.42
CA GLU A 242 0.32 -20.45 -10.83
C GLU A 242 -1.09 -20.52 -11.44
N GLY A 243 -1.29 -19.86 -12.59
CA GLY A 243 -2.57 -19.79 -13.27
C GLY A 243 -3.60 -18.82 -12.66
N VAL A 244 -3.31 -18.16 -11.54
CA VAL A 244 -4.21 -17.17 -10.94
C VAL A 244 -4.06 -15.83 -11.67
N LYS A 245 -5.14 -15.39 -12.33
CA LYS A 245 -5.19 -14.15 -13.11
C LYS A 245 -5.74 -12.98 -12.32
N ASN A 246 -5.59 -11.77 -12.86
CA ASN A 246 -6.20 -10.53 -12.35
C ASN A 246 -5.86 -10.19 -10.89
N LEU A 247 -4.67 -10.57 -10.42
CA LEU A 247 -4.21 -10.18 -9.09
C LEU A 247 -4.00 -8.67 -9.00
N LYS A 248 -4.44 -8.10 -7.88
CA LYS A 248 -4.34 -6.66 -7.61
C LYS A 248 -3.30 -6.36 -6.53
N SER A 249 -3.07 -7.30 -5.62
CA SER A 249 -1.94 -7.24 -4.69
C SER A 249 -1.51 -8.64 -4.27
N VAL A 250 -0.22 -8.81 -3.98
CA VAL A 250 0.38 -10.05 -3.46
C VAL A 250 1.39 -9.69 -2.39
N ASN A 251 1.28 -10.31 -1.22
CA ASN A 251 2.19 -10.15 -0.09
C ASN A 251 2.66 -11.53 0.33
N TYR A 252 3.90 -11.88 -0.02
CA TYR A 252 4.48 -13.16 0.31
C TYR A 252 5.70 -12.97 1.23
N SER A 253 5.88 -13.87 2.19
CA SER A 253 7.12 -13.98 2.95
C SER A 253 7.77 -15.32 2.66
N SER A 254 8.99 -15.31 2.11
CA SER A 254 9.75 -16.55 1.88
C SER A 254 10.11 -17.29 3.17
N ARG A 255 10.20 -16.57 4.29
CA ARG A 255 10.53 -17.13 5.61
C ARG A 255 9.38 -17.92 6.23
N THR A 256 8.16 -17.38 6.19
CA THR A 256 7.00 -18.03 6.83
C THR A 256 6.10 -18.74 5.82
N GLN A 257 6.35 -18.56 4.52
CA GLN A 257 5.49 -19.00 3.42
C GLN A 257 4.05 -18.48 3.52
N TYR A 258 3.80 -17.47 4.35
CA TYR A 258 2.51 -16.80 4.46
C TYR A 258 2.29 -15.92 3.24
N LEU A 259 1.13 -16.07 2.62
CA LEU A 259 0.71 -15.33 1.45
C LEU A 259 -0.60 -14.62 1.76
N VAL A 260 -0.71 -13.35 1.40
CA VAL A 260 -1.97 -12.58 1.41
C VAL A 260 -2.13 -11.82 0.10
N TYR A 261 -3.29 -11.94 -0.54
CA TYR A 261 -3.51 -11.37 -1.86
C TYR A 261 -4.96 -10.93 -2.09
N THR A 262 -5.13 -10.07 -3.10
CA THR A 262 -6.44 -9.73 -3.68
C THR A 262 -6.41 -10.04 -5.17
N ARG A 263 -7.57 -10.43 -5.71
CA ARG A 263 -7.79 -10.65 -7.14
C ARG A 263 -9.07 -9.94 -7.56
N GLY A 264 -9.11 -9.36 -8.76
CA GLY A 264 -10.35 -8.81 -9.30
C GLY A 264 -11.35 -9.94 -9.55
N GLU A 265 -12.54 -9.85 -8.95
CA GLU A 265 -13.60 -10.88 -9.09
C GLU A 265 -14.76 -10.37 -9.94
N GLU A 266 -15.15 -9.11 -9.76
CA GLU A 266 -16.19 -8.45 -10.56
C GLU A 266 -15.59 -7.66 -11.73
N SER A 267 -14.48 -6.97 -11.47
CA SER A 267 -13.78 -6.15 -12.45
C SER A 267 -12.33 -5.94 -11.99
N TRP A 268 -11.90 -4.69 -11.85
CA TRP A 268 -10.61 -4.35 -11.26
C TRP A 268 -10.56 -4.52 -9.74
N TRP A 269 -11.66 -4.89 -9.07
CA TRP A 269 -11.83 -4.93 -7.61
C TRP A 269 -12.49 -6.25 -7.13
N THR A 270 -12.55 -6.45 -5.80
CA THR A 270 -13.17 -7.61 -5.12
C THR A 270 -13.81 -7.23 -3.78
N HIS A 271 -14.64 -8.12 -3.23
CA HIS A 271 -15.12 -8.07 -1.84
C HIS A 271 -14.25 -8.87 -0.86
N HIS A 272 -13.21 -9.56 -1.36
CA HIS A 272 -12.47 -10.57 -0.61
C HIS A 272 -10.98 -10.28 -0.54
N VAL A 273 -10.40 -10.50 0.64
CA VAL A 273 -8.97 -10.72 0.82
C VAL A 273 -8.74 -12.21 1.07
N ARG A 274 -7.67 -12.77 0.54
CA ARG A 274 -7.36 -14.21 0.66
C ARG A 274 -5.97 -14.38 1.26
N SER A 275 -5.81 -15.41 2.09
CA SER A 275 -4.50 -15.86 2.55
C SER A 275 -4.26 -17.33 2.29
N MET A 276 -2.99 -17.73 2.26
CA MET A 276 -2.54 -19.12 2.30
C MET A 276 -1.49 -19.27 3.42
N ASN A 277 -1.47 -20.45 4.04
CA ASN A 277 -0.63 -20.80 5.19
C ASN A 277 -0.84 -19.90 6.43
N PRO A 278 -2.06 -19.88 7.02
CA PRO A 278 -3.21 -20.75 6.71
C PRO A 278 -4.12 -20.18 5.61
N GLU A 279 -4.91 -21.06 5.00
CA GLU A 279 -5.94 -20.66 4.05
C GLU A 279 -7.08 -19.95 4.79
N ARG A 280 -7.38 -18.71 4.38
CA ARG A 280 -8.51 -17.93 4.89
C ARG A 280 -9.07 -17.02 3.81
N VAL A 281 -10.37 -16.74 3.88
CA VAL A 281 -11.03 -15.71 3.08
C VAL A 281 -11.62 -14.69 4.04
N PHE A 282 -11.23 -13.44 3.87
CA PHE A 282 -11.76 -12.33 4.64
C PHE A 282 -12.96 -11.75 3.89
N THR A 283 -14.11 -11.68 4.57
CA THR A 283 -15.41 -11.32 3.99
C THR A 283 -16.09 -10.24 4.84
N ASN A 284 -17.26 -9.74 4.42
CA ASN A 284 -18.09 -8.79 5.20
C ASN A 284 -17.31 -7.56 5.70
N LEU A 285 -16.37 -7.07 4.88
CA LEU A 285 -15.58 -5.89 5.15
C LEU A 285 -16.34 -4.63 4.70
N PRO A 286 -16.18 -3.48 5.38
CA PRO A 286 -16.94 -2.26 5.11
C PRO A 286 -16.40 -1.44 3.92
N ILE A 287 -15.69 -2.08 2.99
CA ILE A 287 -15.20 -1.50 1.74
C ILE A 287 -15.90 -2.24 0.61
N GLU A 288 -16.73 -1.54 -0.15
CA GLU A 288 -17.52 -2.16 -1.21
C GLU A 288 -16.62 -2.72 -2.31
N ARG A 289 -15.62 -1.95 -2.74
CA ARG A 289 -14.68 -2.34 -3.79
C ARG A 289 -13.25 -2.30 -3.29
N ILE A 290 -12.79 -3.44 -2.75
CA ILE A 290 -11.41 -3.63 -2.31
C ILE A 290 -10.51 -3.77 -3.53
N TYR A 291 -9.37 -3.07 -3.49
CA TYR A 291 -8.36 -3.16 -4.53
C TYR A 291 -7.09 -3.85 -4.04
N LYS A 292 -6.37 -3.30 -3.06
CA LYS A 292 -5.13 -3.89 -2.52
C LYS A 292 -5.21 -4.18 -1.03
N VAL A 293 -4.46 -5.21 -0.64
CA VAL A 293 -4.10 -5.51 0.75
C VAL A 293 -2.58 -5.43 0.92
N ARG A 294 -2.14 -5.01 2.10
CA ARG A 294 -0.76 -5.00 2.56
C ARG A 294 -0.65 -5.69 3.91
N VAL A 295 0.54 -6.20 4.23
CA VAL A 295 0.86 -6.82 5.52
C VAL A 295 1.89 -5.95 6.24
N ALA A 296 1.62 -5.59 7.50
CA ALA A 296 2.58 -4.89 8.35
C ALA A 296 3.80 -5.79 8.65
N ARG A 297 5.02 -5.28 8.41
CA ARG A 297 6.28 -6.03 8.52
C ARG A 297 7.14 -5.61 9.71
#